data_AF-A0A3S0LLA1-F1
#
_entry.id   AF-A0A3S0LLA1-F1
#
_cell.length_a   1.000
_cell.length_b   1.000
_cell.length_c   1.000
_cell.angle_alpha   90.00
_cell.angle_beta   90.00
_cell.angle_gamma   90.00
#
_symmetry.space_group_name_H-M   'P 1'
#
loop_
_entity.id
_entity.type
_entity.pdbx_description
1 polymer ?
#
loop_
_entity_poly.entity_id
_entity_poly.type
_entity_poly.pdbx_seq_one_letter_code
_entity_poly.pdbx_strand_id
1 'polypeptide(L)'
;MKANTLKAGLLAIVASTALLTTSVYAEQQTGCQDSGYHMKGDRMGHHNGGMKSAMKKMFRGLDLTDEQRTEIKTLMKAQKESMQDSRPTSDERQAHKTEMLALITADSFDESQVKLLMQQKHEKRQDKAVGMLKVQNEIYKLLTSEQQVKFKENFERGHSRHERKGDR
;
A
#
# COMPACT_ATOMS: atom_id res chain seq x y z
N MET A 1 13.36 4.88 57.51
CA MET A 1 14.77 5.20 57.79
C MET A 1 15.59 4.85 56.56
N LYS A 2 16.35 5.82 56.03
CA LYS A 2 17.22 5.72 54.85
C LYS A 2 18.64 5.30 55.25
N ALA A 3 19.43 4.93 54.23
CA ALA A 3 20.90 4.77 54.12
C ALA A 3 21.36 3.30 54.06
N ASN A 4 22.32 2.85 53.24
CA ASN A 4 23.18 3.40 52.16
C ASN A 4 23.79 2.14 51.48
N THR A 5 24.28 2.15 50.23
CA THR A 5 25.68 2.50 49.93
C THR A 5 25.94 2.52 48.42
N LEU A 6 26.58 3.61 47.99
CA LEU A 6 27.13 3.86 46.67
C LEU A 6 28.43 3.06 46.50
N LYS A 7 28.68 2.51 45.30
CA LYS A 7 30.04 2.29 44.80
C LYS A 7 30.14 2.82 43.38
N ALA A 8 30.93 3.88 43.26
CA ALA A 8 31.40 4.47 42.02
C ALA A 8 32.38 3.50 41.32
N GLY A 9 32.31 3.46 40.00
CA GLY A 9 33.32 2.85 39.13
C GLY A 9 33.50 3.75 37.91
N LEU A 10 34.40 4.72 38.06
CA LEU A 10 34.82 5.69 37.06
C LEU A 10 35.94 5.06 36.25
N LEU A 11 35.77 4.85 34.94
CA LEU A 11 36.87 4.46 34.05
C LEU A 11 36.93 5.38 32.84
N ALA A 12 37.82 6.35 33.00
CA ALA A 12 38.75 6.97 32.07
C ALA A 12 38.43 7.01 30.56
N ILE A 13 38.34 8.25 30.11
CA ILE A 13 38.58 8.81 28.78
C ILE A 13 39.79 8.14 28.11
N VAL A 14 39.60 7.64 26.88
CA VAL A 14 40.66 7.65 25.87
C VAL A 14 40.20 8.56 24.73
N ALA A 15 40.84 9.72 24.68
CA ALA A 15 40.84 10.61 23.54
C ALA A 15 41.51 9.92 22.36
N SER A 16 40.94 10.07 21.16
CA SER A 16 41.66 10.56 19.98
C SER A 16 40.71 10.72 18.82
N THR A 17 40.47 11.99 18.50
CA THR A 17 39.99 12.50 17.23
C THR A 17 40.79 11.95 16.05
N ALA A 18 40.10 11.42 15.05
CA ALA A 18 40.55 11.47 13.67
C ALA A 18 39.40 12.06 12.83
N LEU A 19 39.44 13.38 12.65
CA LEU A 19 38.69 14.07 11.62
C LEU A 19 39.33 13.70 10.27
N LEU A 20 38.62 12.93 9.45
CA LEU A 20 38.85 12.91 8.01
C LEU A 20 37.54 13.29 7.32
N THR A 21 37.34 14.60 7.26
CA THR A 21 36.39 15.26 6.37
C THR A 21 36.92 15.12 4.94
N THR A 22 36.43 14.14 4.19
CA THR A 22 36.49 14.22 2.73
C THR A 22 35.30 15.05 2.27
N SER A 23 35.55 16.32 2.00
CA SER A 23 34.65 17.18 1.23
C SER A 23 34.55 16.60 -0.18
N VAL A 24 33.37 16.08 -0.54
CA VAL A 24 33.04 15.81 -1.94
C VAL A 24 32.75 17.17 -2.57
N TYR A 25 33.59 17.59 -3.51
CA TYR A 25 33.26 18.71 -4.39
C TYR A 25 32.07 18.26 -5.25
N ALA A 26 30.89 18.84 -4.99
CA ALA A 26 29.83 18.87 -5.97
C ALA A 26 30.24 19.86 -7.07
N GLU A 27 30.97 19.37 -8.07
CA GLU A 27 31.16 20.12 -9.31
C GLU A 27 29.80 20.16 -10.03
N GLN A 28 29.23 21.35 -10.00
CA GLN A 28 28.07 21.73 -10.77
C GLN A 28 28.45 21.80 -12.25
N GLN A 29 28.26 20.69 -12.96
CA GLN A 29 28.27 20.69 -14.42
C GLN A 29 26.84 20.84 -14.94
N THR A 30 26.59 22.07 -15.39
CA THR A 30 25.50 22.46 -16.28
C THR A 30 25.40 21.55 -17.49
N GLY A 31 24.18 21.11 -17.81
CA GLY A 31 23.76 20.91 -19.21
C GLY A 31 23.38 19.49 -19.61
N CYS A 32 22.19 19.05 -19.22
CA CYS A 32 21.37 18.20 -20.09
C CYS A 32 20.03 18.92 -20.31
N GLN A 33 20.02 19.84 -21.28
CA GLN A 33 18.77 20.19 -21.97
C GLN A 33 18.40 18.97 -22.81
N ASP A 34 17.65 18.03 -22.21
CA ASP A 34 17.01 16.98 -23.00
C ASP A 34 15.57 17.40 -23.29
N SER A 35 15.36 17.50 -24.60
CA SER A 35 14.13 17.68 -25.34
C SER A 35 12.87 17.15 -24.64
N GLY A 36 11.91 18.05 -24.47
CA GLY A 36 10.56 17.71 -24.02
C GLY A 36 9.84 16.85 -25.04
N TYR A 37 10.00 15.52 -24.94
CA TYR A 37 9.07 14.57 -25.52
C TYR A 37 7.76 14.65 -24.73
N HIS A 38 6.87 15.54 -25.15
CA HIS A 38 5.46 15.48 -24.82
C HIS A 38 4.87 14.24 -25.49
N MET A 39 5.05 13.08 -24.86
CA MET A 39 4.20 11.93 -25.13
C MET A 39 2.79 12.35 -24.76
N LYS A 40 2.00 12.70 -25.77
CA LYS A 40 0.56 12.87 -25.72
C LYS A 40 -0.06 11.48 -25.55
N GLY A 41 0.29 10.82 -24.45
CA GLY A 41 -0.30 9.56 -24.03
C GLY A 41 -1.65 9.87 -23.44
N ASP A 42 -2.70 9.35 -24.06
CA ASP A 42 -4.06 9.30 -23.53
C ASP A 42 -4.04 9.18 -22.02
N ARG A 43 -4.77 10.09 -21.36
CA ARG A 43 -5.04 10.12 -19.92
C ARG A 43 -4.94 8.70 -19.36
N MET A 44 -3.77 8.36 -18.83
CA MET A 44 -3.54 7.13 -18.08
C MET A 44 -4.35 7.34 -16.81
N GLY A 45 -5.65 7.08 -16.90
CA GLY A 45 -6.60 7.25 -15.85
C GLY A 45 -6.04 6.49 -14.67
N HIS A 46 -5.76 7.21 -13.59
CA HIS A 46 -5.18 6.69 -12.38
C HIS A 46 -5.87 5.37 -12.02
N HIS A 47 -5.29 4.25 -12.40
CA HIS A 47 -5.73 2.90 -12.02
C HIS A 47 -5.32 2.63 -10.57
N ASN A 48 -5.36 3.66 -9.72
CA ASN A 48 -5.58 3.53 -8.30
C ASN A 48 -7.07 3.21 -8.07
N GLY A 49 -7.56 2.18 -8.78
CA GLY A 49 -8.85 1.58 -8.55
C GLY A 49 -8.81 0.78 -7.26
N GLY A 50 -8.48 1.44 -6.16
CA GLY A 50 -8.46 0.82 -4.84
C GLY A 50 -9.83 0.29 -4.46
N MET A 51 -9.90 -0.33 -3.29
CA MET A 51 -11.11 -0.85 -2.63
C MET A 51 -12.40 -0.08 -2.93
N LYS A 52 -12.37 1.26 -2.88
CA LYS A 52 -13.52 2.13 -3.18
C LYS A 52 -14.07 1.98 -4.60
N SER A 53 -13.22 1.78 -5.60
CA SER A 53 -13.62 1.61 -7.00
C SER A 53 -14.25 0.23 -7.25
N ALA A 54 -13.67 -0.82 -6.67
CA ALA A 54 -14.22 -2.17 -6.75
C ALA A 54 -15.62 -2.24 -6.09
N MET A 55 -15.75 -1.71 -4.86
CA MET A 55 -17.03 -1.59 -4.15
C MET A 55 -18.05 -0.78 -4.96
N LYS A 56 -17.66 0.38 -5.51
CA LYS A 56 -18.58 1.21 -6.31
C LYS A 56 -19.14 0.48 -7.53
N LYS A 57 -18.36 -0.41 -8.16
CA LYS A 57 -18.83 -1.21 -9.30
C LYS A 57 -19.83 -2.28 -8.85
N MET A 58 -19.57 -2.92 -7.72
CA MET A 58 -20.41 -3.98 -7.15
C MET A 58 -21.80 -3.46 -6.74
N PHE A 59 -21.85 -2.25 -6.15
CA PHE A 59 -23.10 -1.61 -5.76
C PHE A 59 -23.78 -0.78 -6.85
N ARG A 60 -23.30 -0.86 -8.10
CA ARG A 60 -23.79 0.00 -9.16
C ARG A 60 -25.22 -0.38 -9.57
N GLY A 61 -26.13 0.58 -9.50
CA GLY A 61 -27.53 0.40 -9.91
C GLY A 61 -28.36 -0.39 -8.91
N LEU A 62 -27.86 -0.64 -7.70
CA LEU A 62 -28.70 -1.13 -6.62
C LEU A 62 -29.51 0.04 -6.03
N ASP A 63 -30.82 -0.13 -5.96
CA ASP A 63 -31.74 0.83 -5.39
C ASP A 63 -31.75 0.66 -3.87
N LEU A 64 -30.66 1.12 -3.24
CA LEU A 64 -30.47 1.06 -1.79
C LEU A 64 -31.32 2.13 -1.09
N THR A 65 -31.96 1.77 0.02
CA THR A 65 -32.62 2.71 0.92
C THR A 65 -31.61 3.64 1.60
N ASP A 66 -32.06 4.77 2.13
CA ASP A 66 -31.17 5.71 2.82
C ASP A 66 -30.55 5.11 4.09
N GLU A 67 -31.30 4.23 4.77
CA GLU A 67 -30.83 3.44 5.91
C GLU A 67 -29.71 2.49 5.48
N GLN A 68 -29.93 1.66 4.45
CA GLN A 68 -28.91 0.76 3.90
C GLN A 68 -27.65 1.53 3.47
N ARG A 69 -27.81 2.68 2.80
CA ARG A 69 -26.67 3.53 2.38
C ARG A 69 -25.87 4.05 3.56
N THR A 70 -26.55 4.40 4.64
CA THR A 70 -25.91 4.92 5.86
C THR A 70 -25.13 3.81 6.56
N GLU A 71 -25.72 2.64 6.73
CA GLU A 71 -25.04 1.47 7.32
C GLU A 71 -23.82 1.05 6.49
N ILE A 72 -23.97 0.96 5.16
CA ILE A 72 -22.86 0.63 4.25
C ILE A 72 -21.71 1.63 4.39
N LYS A 73 -22.01 2.94 4.47
CA LYS A 73 -20.98 3.97 4.66
C LYS A 73 -20.26 3.81 5.99
N THR A 74 -21.00 3.49 7.06
CA THR A 74 -20.43 3.23 8.39
C THR A 74 -19.52 2.02 8.38
N LEU A 75 -19.94 0.90 7.80
CA LEU A 75 -19.11 -0.31 7.65
C LEU A 75 -17.83 -0.02 6.85
N MET A 76 -17.94 0.71 5.73
CA MET A 76 -16.79 1.13 4.93
C MET A 76 -15.82 2.01 5.70
N LYS A 77 -16.35 2.93 6.52
CA LYS A 77 -15.54 3.85 7.32
C LYS A 77 -14.81 3.09 8.43
N ALA A 78 -15.51 2.22 9.16
CA ALA A 78 -14.92 1.38 10.19
C ALA A 78 -13.79 0.50 9.63
N GLN A 79 -13.98 -0.12 8.47
CA GLN A 79 -12.92 -0.90 7.82
C GLN A 79 -11.76 -0.02 7.34
N LYS A 80 -12.02 1.20 6.88
CA LYS A 80 -10.96 2.12 6.48
C LYS A 80 -10.11 2.53 7.69
N GLU A 81 -10.75 2.77 8.83
CA GLU A 81 -10.10 3.14 10.09
C GLU A 81 -9.30 1.97 10.66
N SER A 82 -9.86 0.74 10.67
CA SER A 82 -9.12 -0.45 11.10
C SER A 82 -7.89 -0.74 10.23
N MET A 83 -7.92 -0.32 8.97
CA MET A 83 -6.81 -0.43 8.04
C MET A 83 -5.91 0.81 7.98
N GLN A 84 -6.18 1.85 8.76
CA GLN A 84 -5.42 3.10 8.69
C GLN A 84 -3.98 2.89 9.15
N ASP A 85 -3.77 2.14 10.22
CA ASP A 85 -2.45 1.87 10.80
C ASP A 85 -1.61 0.93 9.93
N SER A 86 -2.25 0.09 9.10
CA SER A 86 -1.56 -0.80 8.15
C SER A 86 -1.23 -0.11 6.81
N ARG A 87 -1.61 1.16 6.65
CA ARG A 87 -1.39 1.88 5.40
C ARG A 87 0.06 2.36 5.35
N PRO A 88 0.82 1.97 4.31
CA PRO A 88 2.23 2.34 4.26
C PRO A 88 2.40 3.85 4.14
N THR A 89 3.29 4.41 4.96
CA THR A 89 3.63 5.83 4.98
C THR A 89 4.33 6.25 3.68
N SER A 90 4.66 7.54 3.54
CA SER A 90 5.46 7.97 2.40
C SER A 90 6.86 7.33 2.42
N ASP A 91 7.47 7.29 3.60
CA ASP A 91 8.84 6.83 3.79
C ASP A 91 8.93 5.32 3.61
N GLU A 92 7.97 4.55 4.13
CA GLU A 92 7.91 3.10 3.90
C GLU A 92 7.72 2.76 2.41
N ARG A 93 6.92 3.55 1.69
CA ARG A 93 6.78 3.39 0.24
C ARG A 93 8.07 3.69 -0.50
N GLN A 94 8.84 4.68 -0.04
CA GLN A 94 10.12 5.02 -0.64
C GLN A 94 11.18 3.94 -0.33
N ALA A 95 11.27 3.49 0.92
CA ALA A 95 12.14 2.41 1.33
C ALA A 95 11.89 1.14 0.51
N HIS A 96 10.62 0.75 0.35
CA HIS A 96 10.23 -0.36 -0.51
C HIS A 96 10.68 -0.18 -1.97
N LYS A 97 10.58 1.03 -2.53
CA LYS A 97 11.05 1.29 -3.90
C LYS A 97 12.57 1.13 -4.01
N THR A 98 13.30 1.67 -3.05
CA THR A 98 14.77 1.57 -3.00
C THR A 98 15.21 0.12 -2.86
N GLU A 99 14.58 -0.65 -1.97
CA GLU A 99 14.84 -2.09 -1.77
C GLU A 99 14.59 -2.89 -3.05
N MET A 100 13.46 -2.64 -3.72
CA MET A 100 13.17 -3.26 -5.02
C MET A 100 14.21 -2.90 -6.09
N LEU A 101 14.65 -1.63 -6.14
CA LEU A 101 15.67 -1.19 -7.08
C LEU A 101 17.00 -1.90 -6.82
N ALA A 102 17.41 -2.01 -5.55
CA ALA A 102 18.65 -2.67 -5.15
C ALA A 102 18.68 -4.15 -5.57
N LEU A 103 17.57 -4.88 -5.43
CA LEU A 103 17.45 -6.28 -5.88
C LEU A 103 17.54 -6.42 -7.41
N ILE A 104 17.10 -5.40 -8.16
CA ILE A 104 17.14 -5.40 -9.63
C ILE A 104 18.53 -5.02 -10.14
N THR A 105 19.21 -4.09 -9.48
CA THR A 105 20.52 -3.57 -9.91
C THR A 105 21.71 -4.29 -9.28
N ALA A 106 21.47 -5.36 -8.52
CA ALA A 106 22.54 -6.17 -7.95
C ALA A 106 23.32 -6.92 -9.06
N ASP A 107 24.62 -7.11 -8.85
CA ASP A 107 25.50 -7.82 -9.80
C ASP A 107 25.06 -9.28 -10.04
N SER A 108 24.35 -9.86 -9.07
CA SER A 108 23.75 -11.20 -9.18
C SER A 108 22.34 -11.20 -8.59
N PHE A 109 21.46 -12.03 -9.17
CA PHE A 109 20.07 -12.13 -8.73
C PHE A 109 19.93 -13.05 -7.53
N ASP A 110 19.57 -12.48 -6.37
CA ASP A 110 19.25 -13.24 -5.16
C ASP A 110 17.75 -13.60 -5.13
N GLU A 111 17.42 -14.76 -5.68
CA GLU A 111 16.04 -15.28 -5.70
C GLU A 111 15.47 -15.48 -4.29
N SER A 112 16.32 -15.80 -3.31
CA SER A 112 15.88 -16.06 -1.93
C SER A 112 15.39 -14.79 -1.23
N GLN A 113 16.11 -13.68 -1.41
CA GLN A 113 15.73 -12.37 -0.89
C GLN A 113 14.45 -11.85 -1.55
N VAL A 114 14.32 -12.04 -2.87
CA VAL A 114 13.09 -11.67 -3.59
C VAL A 114 11.90 -12.46 -3.04
N LYS A 115 12.03 -13.77 -2.84
CA LYS A 115 10.96 -14.61 -2.27
C LYS A 115 10.57 -14.16 -0.86
N LEU A 116 11.55 -13.87 -0.01
CA LEU A 116 11.29 -13.37 1.35
C LEU A 116 10.50 -12.05 1.33
N LEU A 117 10.94 -11.10 0.50
CA LEU A 117 10.28 -9.81 0.33
C LEU A 117 8.85 -9.97 -0.22
N MET A 118 8.62 -10.93 -1.12
CA MET A 118 7.26 -11.23 -1.63
C MET A 118 6.38 -11.89 -0.57
N GLN A 119 6.93 -12.78 0.26
CA GLN A 119 6.19 -13.45 1.32
C GLN A 119 5.65 -12.44 2.33
N GLN A 120 6.47 -11.50 2.79
CA GLN A 120 6.04 -10.43 3.69
C GLN A 120 4.92 -9.56 3.10
N LYS A 121 4.92 -9.36 1.78
CA LYS A 121 3.85 -8.62 1.08
C LYS A 121 2.59 -9.46 0.93
N HIS A 122 2.73 -10.77 0.79
CA HIS A 122 1.61 -11.68 0.63
C HIS A 122 0.70 -11.65 1.85
N GLU A 123 1.27 -11.73 3.05
CA GLU A 123 0.53 -11.69 4.33
C GLU A 123 -0.33 -10.41 4.44
N LYS A 124 0.28 -9.23 4.21
CA LYS A 124 -0.45 -7.95 4.23
C LYS A 124 -1.58 -7.90 3.20
N ARG A 125 -1.39 -8.51 2.02
CA ARG A 125 -2.43 -8.59 0.98
C ARG A 125 -3.53 -9.56 1.38
N GLN A 126 -3.20 -10.67 2.01
CA GLN A 126 -4.16 -11.67 2.48
C GLN A 126 -5.08 -11.08 3.54
N ASP A 127 -4.53 -10.42 4.56
CA ASP A 127 -5.35 -9.80 5.63
C ASP A 127 -6.30 -8.74 5.07
N LYS A 128 -5.81 -7.93 4.14
CA LYS A 128 -6.63 -6.96 3.42
C LYS A 128 -7.73 -7.62 2.59
N ALA A 129 -7.44 -8.74 1.92
CA ALA A 129 -8.42 -9.48 1.14
C ALA A 129 -9.52 -10.07 2.05
N VAL A 130 -9.12 -10.66 3.17
CA VAL A 130 -10.06 -11.19 4.17
C VAL A 130 -10.94 -10.07 4.74
N GLY A 131 -10.35 -8.94 5.15
CA GLY A 131 -11.11 -7.78 5.64
C GLY A 131 -12.11 -7.26 4.59
N MET A 132 -11.69 -7.20 3.32
CA MET A 132 -12.57 -6.79 2.23
C MET A 132 -13.75 -7.74 2.04
N LEU A 133 -13.52 -9.05 2.05
CA LEU A 133 -14.57 -10.07 1.91
C LEU A 133 -15.54 -10.05 3.10
N LYS A 134 -15.05 -9.81 4.32
CA LYS A 134 -15.91 -9.65 5.51
C LYS A 134 -16.90 -8.49 5.31
N VAL A 135 -16.41 -7.32 4.91
CA VAL A 135 -17.30 -6.17 4.69
C VAL A 135 -18.26 -6.40 3.53
N GLN A 136 -17.82 -7.06 2.44
CA GLN A 136 -18.74 -7.44 1.35
C GLN A 136 -19.85 -8.37 1.84
N ASN A 137 -19.53 -9.34 2.72
CA ASN A 137 -20.51 -10.24 3.31
C ASN A 137 -21.51 -9.51 4.21
N GLU A 138 -21.04 -8.59 5.06
CA GLU A 138 -21.90 -7.79 5.93
C GLU A 138 -22.87 -6.95 5.10
N ILE A 139 -22.38 -6.29 4.04
CA ILE A 139 -23.27 -5.52 3.18
C ILE A 139 -24.26 -6.41 2.44
N TYR A 140 -23.82 -7.56 1.94
CA TYR A 140 -24.71 -8.50 1.24
C TYR A 140 -25.91 -8.91 2.11
N LYS A 141 -25.70 -9.06 3.43
CA LYS A 141 -26.78 -9.38 4.38
C LYS A 141 -27.78 -8.24 4.59
N LEU A 142 -27.40 -6.99 4.32
CA LEU A 142 -28.31 -5.84 4.39
C LEU A 142 -29.21 -5.72 3.16
N LEU A 143 -28.87 -6.42 2.06
CA LEU A 143 -29.59 -6.35 0.80
C LEU A 143 -30.84 -7.24 0.82
N THR A 144 -31.91 -6.77 0.18
CA THR A 144 -33.09 -7.59 -0.12
C THR A 144 -32.76 -8.67 -1.14
N SER A 145 -33.62 -9.70 -1.26
CA SER A 145 -33.41 -10.80 -2.22
C SER A 145 -33.24 -10.31 -3.66
N GLU A 146 -34.03 -9.33 -4.10
CA GLU A 146 -33.92 -8.74 -5.44
C GLU A 146 -32.60 -7.99 -5.63
N GLN A 147 -32.18 -7.23 -4.62
CA GLN A 147 -30.90 -6.53 -4.61
C GLN A 147 -29.73 -7.53 -4.65
N GLN A 148 -29.80 -8.63 -3.93
CA GLN A 148 -28.76 -9.67 -3.92
C GLN A 148 -28.54 -10.30 -5.31
N VAL A 149 -29.59 -10.49 -6.10
CA VAL A 149 -29.46 -10.97 -7.50
C VAL A 149 -28.62 -9.99 -8.32
N LYS A 150 -28.98 -8.71 -8.29
CA LYS A 150 -28.24 -7.64 -9.01
C LYS A 150 -26.81 -7.48 -8.53
N PHE A 151 -26.57 -7.71 -7.24
CA PHE A 151 -25.22 -7.73 -6.67
C PHE A 151 -24.36 -8.83 -7.29
N LYS A 152 -24.89 -10.05 -7.44
CA LYS A 152 -24.19 -11.18 -8.07
C LYS A 152 -23.89 -10.92 -9.54
N GLU A 153 -24.85 -10.40 -10.30
CA GLU A 153 -24.64 -10.01 -11.70
C GLU A 153 -23.53 -8.95 -11.84
N ASN A 154 -23.52 -7.96 -10.94
CA ASN A 154 -22.46 -6.95 -10.90
C ASN A 154 -21.09 -7.53 -10.57
N PHE A 155 -21.04 -8.52 -9.68
CA PHE A 155 -19.83 -9.26 -9.33
C PHE A 155 -19.28 -10.01 -10.55
N GLU A 156 -20.10 -10.84 -11.19
CA GLU A 156 -19.72 -11.62 -12.38
C GLU A 156 -19.26 -10.71 -13.52
N ARG A 157 -20.01 -9.65 -13.83
CA ARG A 157 -19.64 -8.67 -14.86
C ARG A 157 -18.34 -7.93 -14.54
N GLY A 158 -18.01 -7.77 -13.26
CA GLY A 158 -16.73 -7.25 -12.81
C GLY A 158 -15.57 -8.15 -13.20
N HIS A 159 -15.75 -9.47 -13.02
CA HIS A 159 -14.77 -10.51 -13.39
C HIS A 159 -14.59 -10.61 -14.91
N SER A 160 -15.67 -10.70 -15.69
CA SER A 160 -15.58 -10.87 -17.15
C SER A 160 -14.91 -9.70 -17.87
N ARG A 161 -15.00 -8.48 -17.31
CA ARG A 161 -14.31 -7.30 -17.85
C ARG A 161 -12.80 -7.33 -17.66
N HIS A 162 -12.30 -8.08 -16.67
CA HIS A 162 -10.86 -8.26 -16.49
C HIS A 162 -10.31 -9.32 -17.45
N GLU A 163 -11.05 -10.42 -17.67
CA GLU A 163 -10.68 -11.48 -18.61
C GLU A 163 -10.52 -10.94 -20.03
N ARG A 164 -11.52 -10.18 -20.53
CA ARG A 164 -11.47 -9.60 -21.89
C ARG A 164 -10.36 -8.57 -22.11
N LYS A 165 -9.73 -8.07 -21.04
CA LYS A 165 -8.61 -7.13 -21.12
C LYS A 165 -7.24 -7.84 -21.05
N GLY A 166 -7.21 -9.13 -20.69
CA GLY A 166 -6.02 -9.98 -20.74
C GLY A 166 -5.74 -10.57 -22.13
N ASP A 167 -6.75 -10.64 -23.00
CA ASP A 167 -6.65 -11.22 -24.35
C ASP A 167 -6.31 -10.19 -25.46
N ARG A 168 -5.89 -8.98 -25.09
CA ARG A 168 -5.45 -7.92 -26.03
C ARG A 168 -4.01 -7.54 -25.77
#